data_AF-A0A2E7MXH3-F1
#
_entry.id   AF-A0A2E7MXH3-F1
#
_cell.length_a   1.000
_cell.length_b   1.000
_cell.length_c   1.000
_cell.angle_alpha   90.00
_cell.angle_beta   90.00
_cell.angle_gamma   90.00
#
_symmetry.space_group_name_H-M   'P 1'
#
loop_
_entity.id
_entity.type
_entity.pdbx_description
1 polymer ?
#
loop_
_entity_poly.entity_id
_entity_poly.type
_entity_poly.pdbx_seq_one_letter_code
_entity_poly.pdbx_strand_id
1 'polypeptide(L)'
;MKKYIPGETKEQRKARKNLAKAKKQSLSNNSEHIQNQIVNAPTNNKIAFVIGNGTSRSPINLETLRPFGKIYGCNALYRDFIPDYLVAVDTKMILEINREGIQHKVETWTNPNRAYANMTGFNFFQPSKGWSSGPTALWFASDMTEYDTIYILGFDFEGTGQLVNNIYAGTPNYKSPTEKATYFGNWLKQTTITCQNFPKKRYIRVLGEAFFTPPELTKLENVENIHIRDFKNSFKI
;
A
#
# COMPACT_ATOMS: atom_id res chain seq x y z
N MET A 1 -15.43 -12.23 17.94
CA MET A 1 -16.63 -11.98 18.78
C MET A 1 -17.89 -12.35 18.02
N LYS A 2 -18.90 -12.97 18.67
CA LYS A 2 -20.18 -13.31 18.01
C LYS A 2 -20.96 -12.02 17.71
N LYS A 3 -21.05 -11.64 16.43
CA LYS A 3 -21.82 -10.45 15.98
C LYS A 3 -23.32 -10.75 16.14
N TYR A 4 -23.94 -10.15 17.15
CA TYR A 4 -25.40 -10.18 17.35
C TYR A 4 -26.06 -9.13 16.46
N ILE A 5 -27.14 -9.50 15.78
CA ILE A 5 -27.91 -8.61 14.90
C ILE A 5 -29.35 -8.59 15.44
N PRO A 6 -29.85 -7.45 15.95
CA PRO A 6 -31.22 -7.32 16.42
C PRO A 6 -32.23 -7.66 15.30
N GLY A 7 -33.25 -8.45 15.60
CA GLY A 7 -34.30 -8.84 14.65
C GLY A 7 -33.96 -10.03 13.73
N GLU A 8 -32.75 -10.60 13.81
CA GLU A 8 -32.35 -11.75 12.99
C GLU A 8 -33.03 -13.06 13.47
N THR A 9 -33.78 -13.72 12.58
CA THR A 9 -34.41 -15.02 12.86
C THR A 9 -33.38 -16.15 12.96
N LYS A 10 -33.79 -17.30 13.52
CA LYS A 10 -32.89 -18.47 13.64
C LYS A 10 -32.43 -18.99 12.27
N GLU A 11 -33.31 -18.96 11.27
CA GLU A 11 -33.06 -19.37 9.89
C GLU A 11 -32.05 -18.44 9.22
N GLN A 12 -32.23 -17.13 9.35
CA GLN A 12 -31.32 -16.11 8.82
C GLN A 12 -29.92 -16.23 9.44
N ARG A 13 -29.86 -16.48 10.75
CA ARG A 13 -28.60 -16.72 11.46
C ARG A 13 -27.88 -17.97 10.97
N LYS A 14 -28.61 -19.05 10.70
CA LYS A 14 -28.05 -20.29 10.16
C LYS A 14 -27.51 -20.08 8.75
N ALA A 15 -28.28 -19.41 7.89
CA ALA A 15 -27.86 -19.06 6.53
C ALA A 15 -26.58 -18.21 6.52
N ARG A 16 -26.50 -17.16 7.36
CA ARG A 16 -25.31 -16.31 7.47
C ARG A 16 -24.07 -17.08 7.93
N LYS A 17 -24.21 -17.97 8.92
CA LYS A 17 -23.09 -18.81 9.38
C LYS A 17 -22.61 -19.74 8.28
N ASN A 18 -23.52 -20.32 7.51
CA ASN A 18 -23.18 -21.18 6.39
C ASN A 18 -22.45 -20.41 5.28
N LEU A 19 -22.93 -19.20 4.93
CA LEU A 19 -22.26 -18.29 3.99
C LEU A 19 -20.86 -17.87 4.47
N ALA A 20 -20.70 -17.53 5.75
CA ALA A 20 -19.39 -17.17 6.30
C ALA A 20 -18.42 -18.36 6.31
N LYS A 21 -18.91 -19.57 6.60
CA LYS A 21 -18.11 -20.80 6.57
C LYS A 21 -17.71 -21.15 5.13
N ALA A 22 -18.63 -21.06 4.18
CA ALA A 22 -18.36 -21.27 2.75
C ALA A 22 -17.34 -20.25 2.22
N LYS A 23 -17.46 -18.97 2.59
CA LYS A 23 -16.49 -17.92 2.20
C LYS A 23 -15.11 -18.16 2.81
N LYS A 24 -15.04 -18.62 4.06
CA LYS A 24 -13.76 -18.95 4.71
C LYS A 24 -13.11 -20.18 4.07
N GLN A 25 -13.92 -21.18 3.68
CA GLN A 25 -13.45 -22.39 3.00
C GLN A 25 -13.05 -22.12 1.54
N SER A 26 -13.73 -21.22 0.84
CA SER A 26 -13.31 -20.80 -0.50
C SER A 26 -12.01 -19.98 -0.47
N LEU A 27 -11.83 -19.14 0.57
CA LEU A 27 -10.58 -18.41 0.80
C LEU A 27 -9.43 -19.37 1.13
N SER A 28 -9.64 -20.37 2.01
CA SER A 28 -8.58 -21.35 2.32
C SER A 28 -8.21 -22.21 1.11
N ASN A 29 -9.20 -22.68 0.35
CA ASN A 29 -8.95 -23.51 -0.82
C ASN A 29 -8.23 -22.72 -1.93
N ASN A 30 -8.58 -21.45 -2.14
CA ASN A 30 -7.83 -20.59 -3.07
C ASN A 30 -6.41 -20.34 -2.58
N SER A 31 -6.21 -20.09 -1.28
CA SER A 31 -4.86 -19.91 -0.71
C SER A 31 -3.99 -21.16 -0.87
N GLU A 32 -4.51 -22.36 -0.57
CA GLU A 32 -3.78 -23.63 -0.75
C GLU A 32 -3.48 -23.92 -2.23
N HIS A 33 -4.41 -23.64 -3.13
CA HIS A 33 -4.21 -23.86 -4.57
C HIS A 33 -3.20 -22.88 -5.18
N ILE A 34 -3.17 -21.63 -4.70
CA ILE A 34 -2.17 -20.61 -5.04
C ILE A 34 -0.80 -21.04 -4.49
N GLN A 35 -0.72 -21.45 -3.22
CA GLN A 35 0.51 -21.94 -2.60
C GLN A 35 1.13 -23.08 -3.40
N ASN A 36 0.32 -24.10 -3.76
CA ASN A 36 0.78 -25.27 -4.52
C ASN A 36 1.23 -24.95 -5.96
N GLN A 37 0.77 -23.85 -6.57
CA GLN A 37 1.26 -23.39 -7.87
C GLN A 37 2.57 -22.59 -7.78
N ILE A 38 2.85 -21.96 -6.64
CA ILE A 38 4.04 -21.11 -6.45
C ILE A 38 5.27 -21.91 -6.04
N VAL A 39 5.13 -23.03 -5.31
CA VAL A 39 6.28 -23.83 -4.81
C VAL A 39 7.14 -24.42 -5.95
N ASN A 40 6.62 -24.44 -7.19
CA ASN A 40 7.31 -25.03 -8.35
C ASN A 40 7.88 -23.99 -9.35
N ALA A 41 7.78 -22.69 -9.05
CA ALA A 41 8.42 -21.65 -9.86
C ALA A 41 9.74 -21.22 -9.17
N PRO A 42 10.87 -21.15 -9.88
CA PRO A 42 12.11 -20.65 -9.29
C PRO A 42 11.90 -19.18 -8.88
N THR A 43 11.87 -18.92 -7.57
CA THR A 43 11.68 -17.59 -6.99
C THR A 43 12.97 -16.79 -7.06
N ASN A 44 13.34 -16.33 -8.26
CA ASN A 44 14.35 -15.30 -8.47
C ASN A 44 13.70 -13.90 -8.60
N ASN A 45 12.59 -13.68 -7.90
CA ASN A 45 11.81 -12.46 -8.08
C ASN A 45 12.38 -11.35 -7.21
N LYS A 46 13.28 -10.59 -7.82
CA LYS A 46 13.80 -9.32 -7.35
C LYS A 46 12.73 -8.21 -7.46
N ILE A 47 11.58 -8.43 -6.83
CA ILE A 47 10.38 -7.57 -6.94
C ILE A 47 10.01 -7.02 -5.56
N ALA A 48 9.65 -5.73 -5.52
CA ALA A 48 8.96 -5.11 -4.41
C ALA A 48 7.68 -4.40 -4.87
N PHE A 49 6.74 -4.24 -3.94
CA PHE A 49 5.50 -3.49 -4.13
C PHE A 49 5.45 -2.33 -3.15
N VAL A 50 5.25 -1.11 -3.64
CA VAL A 50 5.10 0.10 -2.83
C VAL A 50 3.66 0.56 -2.91
N ILE A 51 3.00 0.63 -1.76
CA ILE A 51 1.55 0.81 -1.67
C ILE A 51 1.24 2.19 -1.08
N GLY A 52 0.86 3.10 -1.98
CA GLY A 52 0.26 4.40 -1.68
C GLY A 52 -1.22 4.28 -1.31
N ASN A 53 -1.88 5.41 -1.04
CA ASN A 53 -3.28 5.44 -0.58
C ASN A 53 -4.28 5.98 -1.60
N GLY A 54 -3.85 6.21 -2.86
CA GLY A 54 -4.75 6.53 -3.97
C GLY A 54 -5.76 5.42 -4.23
N THR A 55 -6.92 5.79 -4.76
CA THR A 55 -8.05 4.88 -4.97
C THR A 55 -7.82 3.88 -6.11
N SER A 56 -6.85 4.14 -7.00
CA SER A 56 -6.51 3.24 -8.11
C SER A 56 -6.17 1.82 -7.65
N ARG A 57 -5.61 1.62 -6.44
CA ARG A 57 -5.26 0.30 -5.93
C ARG A 57 -6.44 -0.52 -5.40
N SER A 58 -7.61 0.10 -5.21
CA SER A 58 -8.77 -0.53 -4.55
C SER A 58 -9.22 -1.88 -5.16
N PRO A 59 -9.05 -2.16 -6.47
CA PRO A 59 -9.43 -3.46 -7.02
C PRO A 59 -8.44 -4.59 -6.72
N ILE A 60 -7.27 -4.33 -6.11
CA ILE A 60 -6.25 -5.35 -5.83
C ILE A 60 -6.34 -5.81 -4.38
N ASN A 61 -6.44 -7.13 -4.18
CA ASN A 61 -6.23 -7.72 -2.86
C ASN A 61 -4.73 -7.83 -2.58
N LEU A 62 -4.21 -7.00 -1.67
CA LEU A 62 -2.77 -6.94 -1.41
C LEU A 62 -2.17 -8.26 -0.88
N GLU A 63 -2.97 -9.13 -0.26
CA GLU A 63 -2.51 -10.45 0.19
C GLU A 63 -2.07 -11.35 -0.98
N THR A 64 -2.64 -11.15 -2.18
CA THR A 64 -2.25 -11.94 -3.36
C THR A 64 -0.88 -11.54 -3.90
N LEU A 65 -0.30 -10.43 -3.44
CA LEU A 65 1.02 -9.96 -3.88
C LEU A 65 2.18 -10.59 -3.09
N ARG A 66 1.93 -11.08 -1.88
CA ARG A 66 2.98 -11.64 -0.99
C ARG A 66 3.84 -12.72 -1.64
N PRO A 67 3.31 -13.63 -2.46
CA PRO A 67 4.16 -14.67 -3.05
C PRO A 67 5.16 -14.14 -4.08
N PHE A 68 4.99 -12.90 -4.55
CA PHE A 68 5.79 -12.34 -5.64
C PHE A 68 6.89 -11.39 -5.17
N GLY A 69 6.77 -10.80 -3.97
CA GLY A 69 7.73 -9.79 -3.50
C GLY A 69 7.33 -9.14 -2.19
N LYS A 70 8.26 -8.34 -1.65
CA LYS A 70 8.07 -7.60 -0.39
C LYS A 70 7.16 -6.39 -0.58
N ILE A 71 6.33 -6.12 0.42
CA ILE A 71 5.33 -5.06 0.37
C ILE A 71 5.68 -3.94 1.35
N TYR A 72 5.90 -2.74 0.81
CA TYR A 72 6.16 -1.51 1.53
C TYR A 72 4.87 -0.68 1.58
N GLY A 73 4.28 -0.55 2.75
CA GLY A 73 3.06 0.20 2.99
C GLY A 73 3.32 1.60 3.51
N CYS A 74 2.35 2.50 3.34
CA CYS A 74 2.44 3.85 3.88
C CYS A 74 1.22 4.29 4.71
N ASN A 75 1.48 5.06 5.78
CA ASN A 75 0.50 5.66 6.67
C ASN A 75 -0.60 4.67 7.11
N ALA A 76 -1.88 4.94 6.82
CA ALA A 76 -3.01 4.16 7.30
C ALA A 76 -3.21 2.79 6.65
N LEU A 77 -2.27 2.31 5.81
CA LEU A 77 -2.37 0.99 5.19
C LEU A 77 -2.59 -0.13 6.23
N TYR A 78 -1.93 -0.04 7.39
CA TYR A 78 -2.04 -1.03 8.46
C TYR A 78 -3.47 -1.28 8.95
N ARG A 79 -4.41 -0.36 8.71
CA ARG A 79 -5.79 -0.46 9.20
C ARG A 79 -6.56 -1.60 8.57
N ASP A 80 -6.24 -1.96 7.33
CA ASP A 80 -6.86 -3.05 6.59
C ASP A 80 -5.86 -4.07 6.03
N PHE A 81 -4.56 -3.78 6.05
CA PHE A 81 -3.52 -4.69 5.58
C PHE A 81 -2.17 -4.43 6.28
N ILE A 82 -1.55 -5.46 6.88
CA ILE A 82 -0.23 -5.36 7.51
C ILE A 82 0.87 -5.63 6.46
N PRO A 83 1.66 -4.62 6.03
CA PRO A 83 2.74 -4.82 5.06
C PRO A 83 3.95 -5.55 5.66
N ASP A 84 5.00 -5.81 4.85
CA ASP A 84 6.29 -6.25 5.38
C ASP A 84 7.02 -5.09 6.08
N TYR A 85 6.94 -3.89 5.50
CA TYR A 85 7.46 -2.65 6.07
C TYR A 85 6.38 -1.57 6.04
N LEU A 86 6.18 -0.87 7.15
CA LEU A 86 5.27 0.27 7.23
C LEU A 86 6.06 1.57 7.34
N VAL A 87 5.77 2.55 6.49
CA VAL A 87 6.40 3.88 6.55
C VAL A 87 5.35 4.95 6.87
N ALA A 88 5.60 5.74 7.91
CA ALA A 88 4.77 6.89 8.23
C ALA A 88 5.64 8.05 8.73
N VAL A 89 5.32 9.28 8.32
CA VAL A 89 6.13 10.47 8.67
C VAL A 89 5.30 11.57 9.36
N ASP A 90 3.98 11.53 9.23
CA ASP A 90 3.07 12.49 9.84
C ASP A 90 2.96 12.24 11.35
N THR A 91 3.21 13.26 12.17
CA THR A 91 3.19 13.11 13.64
C THR A 91 1.88 12.52 14.15
N LYS A 92 0.73 12.98 13.67
CA LYS A 92 -0.57 12.45 14.13
C LYS A 92 -0.78 10.99 13.74
N MET A 93 -0.24 10.55 12.61
CA MET A 93 -0.29 9.15 12.17
C MET A 93 0.60 8.27 13.05
N ILE A 94 1.81 8.74 13.38
CA ILE A 94 2.71 8.02 14.30
C ILE A 94 2.11 7.87 15.70
N LEU A 95 1.44 8.91 16.21
CA LEU A 95 0.73 8.83 17.49
C LEU A 95 -0.41 7.82 17.46
N GLU A 96 -1.12 7.68 16.34
CA GLU A 96 -2.15 6.65 16.15
C GLU A 96 -1.53 5.24 16.09
N ILE A 97 -0.51 5.04 15.26
CA ILE A 97 0.25 3.79 15.13
C ILE A 97 0.76 3.31 16.49
N ASN A 98 1.35 4.22 17.28
CA ASN A 98 1.85 3.91 18.63
C ASN A 98 0.72 3.49 19.57
N ARG A 99 -0.41 4.20 19.55
CA ARG A 99 -1.59 3.88 20.38
C ARG A 99 -2.13 2.49 20.08
N GLU A 100 -2.14 2.10 18.81
CA GLU A 100 -2.61 0.79 18.33
C GLU A 100 -1.53 -0.32 18.44
N GLY A 101 -0.32 0.05 18.87
CA GLY A 101 0.82 -0.86 19.04
C GLY A 101 1.27 -1.53 17.74
N ILE A 102 1.09 -0.86 16.60
CA ILE A 102 1.35 -1.45 15.28
C ILE A 102 2.85 -1.62 15.02
N GLN A 103 3.66 -0.69 15.51
CA GLN A 103 5.13 -0.75 15.41
C GLN A 103 5.74 -1.98 16.12
N HIS A 104 5.00 -2.64 17.01
CA HIS A 104 5.41 -3.89 17.63
C HIS A 104 4.95 -5.14 16.86
N LYS A 105 4.16 -4.97 15.78
CA LYS A 105 3.61 -6.05 14.95
C LYS A 105 4.25 -6.10 13.57
N VAL A 106 4.73 -4.96 13.07
CA VAL A 106 5.38 -4.81 11.77
C VAL A 106 6.51 -3.81 11.88
N GLU A 107 7.59 -4.05 11.13
CA GLU A 107 8.71 -3.13 11.06
C GLU A 107 8.25 -1.77 10.55
N THR A 108 8.28 -0.77 11.44
CA THR A 108 7.70 0.54 11.17
C THR A 108 8.77 1.62 11.18
N TRP A 109 8.92 2.34 10.06
CA TRP A 109 9.92 3.36 9.86
C TRP A 109 9.33 4.77 9.85
N THR A 110 10.03 5.71 10.47
CA THR A 110 9.64 7.12 10.54
C THR A 110 10.86 8.05 10.58
N ASN A 111 10.62 9.37 10.62
CA ASN A 111 11.67 10.37 10.82
C ASN A 111 11.82 10.69 12.32
N PRO A 112 13.02 10.99 12.83
CA PRO A 112 13.18 11.45 14.21
C PRO A 112 12.30 12.68 14.53
N ASN A 113 11.58 12.64 15.65
CA ASN A 113 10.78 13.77 16.13
C ASN A 113 10.69 13.76 17.66
N ARG A 114 10.74 14.96 18.26
CA ARG A 114 10.63 15.12 19.72
C ARG A 114 9.33 14.56 20.30
N ALA A 115 8.22 14.61 19.57
CA ALA A 115 6.90 14.19 20.04
C ALA A 115 6.81 12.69 20.38
N TYR A 116 7.70 11.87 19.80
CA TYR A 116 7.71 10.42 19.98
C TYR A 116 9.13 9.88 20.24
N ALA A 117 10.03 10.75 20.73
CA ALA A 117 11.41 10.38 21.05
C ALA A 117 11.53 9.29 22.12
N ASN A 118 10.53 9.19 23.01
CA ASN A 118 10.48 8.18 24.08
C ASN A 118 9.62 6.96 23.73
N MET A 119 9.09 6.87 22.50
CA MET A 119 8.30 5.73 22.05
C MET A 119 9.24 4.61 21.56
N THR A 120 8.85 3.36 21.77
CA THR A 120 9.64 2.18 21.39
C THR A 120 9.01 1.43 20.22
N GLY A 121 9.81 0.59 19.55
CA GLY A 121 9.38 -0.22 18.41
C GLY A 121 9.40 0.48 17.05
N PHE A 122 9.76 1.78 17.00
CA PHE A 122 9.97 2.49 15.75
C PHE A 122 11.43 2.39 15.28
N ASN A 123 11.60 2.30 13.97
CA ASN A 123 12.87 2.53 13.28
C ASN A 123 12.91 3.95 12.74
N PHE A 124 14.10 4.55 12.69
CA PHE A 124 14.26 5.96 12.33
C PHE A 124 15.19 6.13 11.13
N PHE A 125 14.73 6.84 10.11
CA PHE A 125 15.58 7.29 9.02
C PHE A 125 16.54 8.37 9.51
N GLN A 126 17.85 8.12 9.34
CA GLN A 126 18.89 9.08 9.71
C GLN A 126 19.83 9.29 8.52
N PRO A 127 19.90 10.51 7.96
CA PRO A 127 19.11 11.70 8.30
C PRO A 127 17.64 11.59 7.87
N SER A 128 16.77 12.40 8.49
CA SER A 128 15.39 12.59 8.01
C SER A 128 15.40 13.12 6.58
N LYS A 129 14.56 12.55 5.70
CA LYS A 129 14.41 13.07 4.33
C LYS A 129 13.53 14.32 4.25
N GLY A 130 12.64 14.52 5.23
CA GLY A 130 11.59 15.55 5.14
C GLY A 130 10.58 15.31 4.01
N TRP A 131 10.42 14.06 3.57
CA TRP A 131 9.53 13.66 2.48
C TRP A 131 8.19 13.12 2.99
N SER A 132 7.20 13.00 2.11
CA SER A 132 5.92 12.35 2.41
C SER A 132 6.08 10.82 2.51
N SER A 133 5.17 10.15 3.22
CA SER A 133 5.29 8.71 3.51
C SER A 133 5.36 7.81 2.27
N GLY A 134 4.52 8.06 1.25
CA GLY A 134 4.54 7.28 0.01
C GLY A 134 5.90 7.35 -0.70
N PRO A 135 6.39 8.54 -1.08
CA PRO A 135 7.73 8.70 -1.66
C PRO A 135 8.87 8.21 -0.76
N THR A 136 8.74 8.31 0.57
CA THR A 136 9.73 7.76 1.51
C THR A 136 9.75 6.23 1.47
N ALA A 137 8.58 5.58 1.38
CA ALA A 137 8.47 4.13 1.20
C ALA A 137 9.06 3.68 -0.13
N LEU A 138 8.84 4.44 -1.21
CA LEU A 138 9.45 4.18 -2.51
C LEU A 138 10.98 4.26 -2.42
N TRP A 139 11.50 5.35 -1.85
CA TRP A 139 12.95 5.50 -1.64
C TRP A 139 13.53 4.37 -0.81
N PHE A 140 12.85 3.98 0.28
CA PHE A 140 13.31 2.90 1.14
C PHE A 140 13.35 1.56 0.39
N ALA A 141 12.35 1.25 -0.43
CA ALA A 141 12.37 0.07 -1.29
C ALA A 141 13.48 0.16 -2.36
N SER A 142 13.72 1.33 -2.96
CA SER A 142 14.73 1.54 -3.99
C SER A 142 16.16 1.39 -3.48
N ASP A 143 16.41 1.74 -2.22
CA ASP A 143 17.72 1.65 -1.57
C ASP A 143 18.15 0.19 -1.34
N MET A 144 17.19 -0.74 -1.30
CA MET A 144 17.46 -2.16 -1.17
C MET A 144 18.12 -2.74 -2.43
N THR A 145 19.18 -3.51 -2.23
CA THR A 145 20.00 -4.03 -3.34
C THR A 145 19.33 -5.18 -4.09
N GLU A 146 18.43 -5.90 -3.45
CA GLU A 146 17.84 -7.14 -3.93
C GLU A 146 16.72 -6.97 -4.97
N TYR A 147 16.13 -5.78 -5.12
CA TYR A 147 15.03 -5.58 -6.07
C TYR A 147 15.52 -5.00 -7.40
N ASP A 148 15.12 -5.55 -8.53
CA ASP A 148 15.38 -4.95 -9.85
C ASP A 148 14.11 -4.24 -10.37
N THR A 149 12.92 -4.70 -9.95
CA THR A 149 11.63 -4.12 -10.34
C THR A 149 10.80 -3.73 -9.11
N ILE A 150 10.23 -2.52 -9.14
CA ILE A 150 9.37 -1.99 -8.08
C ILE A 150 8.02 -1.59 -8.69
N TYR A 151 6.95 -2.29 -8.28
CA TYR A 151 5.59 -1.92 -8.64
C TYR A 151 5.05 -0.87 -7.67
N ILE A 152 4.47 0.20 -8.19
CA ILE A 152 3.96 1.32 -7.41
C ILE A 152 2.44 1.39 -7.58
N LEU A 153 1.69 1.16 -6.51
CA LEU A 153 0.23 1.11 -6.50
C LEU A 153 -0.33 2.27 -5.68
N GLY A 154 -1.40 2.92 -6.14
CA GLY A 154 -2.04 4.02 -5.40
C GLY A 154 -1.26 5.33 -5.38
N PHE A 155 -0.39 5.55 -6.39
CA PHE A 155 0.34 6.80 -6.64
C PHE A 155 -0.34 7.55 -7.80
N ASP A 156 -1.55 8.05 -7.53
CA ASP A 156 -2.45 8.49 -8.60
C ASP A 156 -2.07 9.88 -9.14
N PHE A 157 -1.49 10.74 -8.29
CA PHE A 157 -1.13 12.14 -8.61
C PHE A 157 -2.29 12.98 -9.17
N GLU A 158 -3.52 12.65 -8.82
CA GLU A 158 -4.70 13.43 -9.16
C GLU A 158 -5.81 13.23 -8.13
N GLY A 159 -6.74 14.18 -8.08
CA GLY A 159 -7.99 14.02 -7.34
C GLY A 159 -8.99 13.15 -8.09
N THR A 160 -10.08 12.76 -7.43
CA THR A 160 -11.24 12.16 -8.10
C THR A 160 -12.10 13.32 -8.59
N GLY A 161 -11.83 13.79 -9.80
CA GLY A 161 -12.30 15.11 -10.24
C GLY A 161 -11.62 16.21 -9.42
N GLN A 162 -12.40 17.03 -8.71
CA GLN A 162 -11.87 18.09 -7.84
C GLN A 162 -11.67 17.65 -6.38
N LEU A 163 -12.13 16.43 -6.04
CA LEU A 163 -12.19 15.95 -4.66
C LEU A 163 -10.97 15.09 -4.29
N VAL A 164 -10.78 14.87 -2.99
CA VAL A 164 -9.69 14.04 -2.47
C VAL A 164 -9.74 12.63 -3.05
N ASN A 165 -8.59 12.18 -3.54
CA ASN A 165 -8.36 10.80 -3.98
C ASN A 165 -7.56 10.06 -2.90
N ASN A 166 -8.27 9.41 -1.98
CA ASN A 166 -7.65 8.59 -0.93
C ASN A 166 -8.62 7.53 -0.41
N ILE A 167 -8.18 6.28 -0.32
CA ILE A 167 -9.01 5.17 0.21
C ILE A 167 -9.42 5.41 1.67
N TYR A 168 -8.61 6.14 2.44
CA TYR A 168 -8.87 6.45 3.85
C TYR A 168 -9.55 7.81 4.05
N ALA A 169 -10.07 8.46 3.00
CA ALA A 169 -10.81 9.71 3.15
C ALA A 169 -11.98 9.56 4.14
N GLY A 170 -12.16 10.55 5.02
CA GLY A 170 -13.18 10.56 6.08
C GLY A 170 -12.81 9.79 7.36
N THR A 171 -11.63 9.17 7.41
CA THR A 171 -11.11 8.52 8.63
C THR A 171 -10.19 9.46 9.42
N PRO A 172 -9.88 9.17 10.71
CA PRO A 172 -8.93 9.98 11.48
C PRO A 172 -7.62 10.21 10.72
N ASN A 173 -7.06 11.42 10.83
CA ASN A 173 -5.84 11.85 10.15
C ASN A 173 -5.92 12.00 8.62
N TYR A 174 -7.12 11.90 8.02
CA TYR A 174 -7.36 12.14 6.59
C TYR A 174 -8.46 13.17 6.38
N LYS A 175 -8.43 13.84 5.22
CA LYS A 175 -9.47 14.77 4.76
C LYS A 175 -10.81 14.06 4.57
N SER A 176 -11.90 14.80 4.73
CA SER A 176 -13.24 14.38 4.34
C SER A 176 -13.29 14.07 2.84
N PRO A 177 -14.07 13.07 2.38
CA PRO A 177 -14.23 12.77 0.95
C PRO A 177 -14.83 13.93 0.13
N THR A 178 -15.46 14.91 0.78
CA THR A 178 -16.04 16.10 0.13
C THR A 178 -15.06 17.28 0.01
N GLU A 179 -13.86 17.16 0.57
CA GLU A 179 -12.85 18.22 0.47
C GLU A 179 -12.10 18.19 -0.86
N LYS A 180 -11.57 19.36 -1.25
CA LYS A 180 -10.74 19.50 -2.43
C LYS A 180 -9.46 18.67 -2.34
N ALA A 181 -9.06 18.13 -3.49
CA ALA A 181 -7.80 17.40 -3.65
C ALA A 181 -6.62 18.22 -3.12
N THR A 182 -5.71 17.55 -2.40
CA THR A 182 -4.42 18.15 -2.05
C THR A 182 -3.55 18.20 -3.30
N TYR A 183 -2.88 19.32 -3.53
CA TYR A 183 -1.94 19.44 -4.64
C TYR A 183 -0.79 18.43 -4.48
N PHE A 184 -0.58 17.62 -5.51
CA PHE A 184 0.31 16.46 -5.47
C PHE A 184 1.79 16.77 -5.73
N GLY A 185 2.15 18.03 -6.01
CA GLY A 185 3.48 18.41 -6.49
C GLY A 185 4.65 17.93 -5.63
N ASN A 186 4.50 17.92 -4.31
CA ASN A 186 5.52 17.38 -3.41
C ASN A 186 5.71 15.87 -3.58
N TRP A 187 4.62 15.10 -3.71
CA TRP A 187 4.68 13.66 -3.93
C TRP A 187 5.34 13.32 -5.26
N LEU A 188 4.97 14.06 -6.31
CA LEU A 188 5.56 13.90 -7.63
C LEU A 188 7.06 14.20 -7.61
N LYS A 189 7.46 15.38 -7.10
CA LYS A 189 8.88 15.77 -7.04
C LYS A 189 9.73 14.72 -6.31
N GLN A 190 9.28 14.23 -5.16
CA GLN A 190 10.02 13.24 -4.35
C GLN A 190 10.08 11.86 -5.04
N THR A 191 9.00 11.46 -5.71
CA THR A 191 8.96 10.24 -6.53
C THR A 191 9.95 10.34 -7.69
N THR A 192 9.92 11.45 -8.45
CA THR A 192 10.85 11.72 -9.56
C THR A 192 12.31 11.68 -9.10
N ILE A 193 12.66 12.33 -7.98
CA ILE A 193 14.01 12.30 -7.42
C ILE A 193 14.45 10.86 -7.13
N THR A 194 13.56 10.04 -6.56
CA THR A 194 13.87 8.64 -6.27
C THR A 194 14.17 7.87 -7.55
N CYS A 195 13.27 7.94 -8.55
CA CYS A 195 13.47 7.22 -9.81
C CYS A 195 14.76 7.65 -10.54
N GLN A 196 15.12 8.94 -10.47
CA GLN A 196 16.36 9.47 -11.03
C GLN A 196 17.63 8.99 -10.30
N ASN A 197 17.59 8.92 -8.97
CA ASN A 197 18.73 8.48 -8.16
C ASN A 197 19.02 6.98 -8.30
N PHE A 198 18.03 6.19 -8.74
CA PHE A 198 18.14 4.75 -8.92
C PHE A 198 17.83 4.34 -10.37
N PRO A 199 18.64 4.77 -11.35
CA PRO A 199 18.33 4.62 -12.78
C PRO A 199 18.35 3.16 -13.25
N LYS A 200 19.01 2.27 -12.51
CA LYS A 200 19.08 0.82 -12.80
C LYS A 200 17.84 0.04 -12.36
N LYS A 201 17.00 0.63 -11.50
CA LYS A 201 15.76 -0.01 -11.03
C LYS A 201 14.65 0.31 -12.02
N ARG A 202 13.79 -0.68 -12.31
CA ARG A 202 12.59 -0.50 -13.12
C ARG A 202 11.40 -0.20 -12.23
N TYR A 203 10.68 0.88 -12.51
CA TYR A 203 9.49 1.29 -11.78
C TYR A 203 8.25 1.13 -12.64
N ILE A 204 7.25 0.41 -12.14
CA ILE A 204 6.01 0.15 -12.87
C ILE A 204 4.84 0.68 -12.04
N ARG A 205 4.27 1.80 -12.46
CA ARG A 205 3.11 2.40 -11.81
C ARG A 205 1.83 1.74 -12.30
N VAL A 206 1.08 1.15 -11.38
CA VAL A 206 -0.17 0.42 -11.66
C VAL A 206 -1.36 1.34 -11.46
N LEU A 207 -2.18 1.51 -12.49
CA LEU A 207 -3.22 2.53 -12.54
C LEU A 207 -4.56 1.98 -13.06
N GLY A 208 -5.64 2.72 -12.84
CA GLY A 208 -6.97 2.36 -13.34
C GLY A 208 -7.13 2.42 -14.86
N GLU A 209 -8.36 2.37 -15.35
CA GLU A 209 -8.67 2.48 -16.79
C GLU A 209 -8.43 3.89 -17.34
N ALA A 210 -8.83 4.92 -16.59
CA ALA A 210 -8.48 6.31 -16.86
C ALA A 210 -7.47 6.76 -15.82
N PHE A 211 -6.32 7.25 -16.27
CA PHE A 211 -5.28 7.75 -15.36
C PHE A 211 -4.56 8.97 -15.91
N PHE A 212 -4.27 9.90 -15.01
CA PHE A 212 -3.35 10.99 -15.25
C PHE A 212 -1.90 10.53 -15.09
N THR A 213 -1.05 10.88 -16.06
CA THR A 213 0.41 10.75 -15.91
C THR A 213 1.05 12.12 -15.95
N PRO A 214 1.69 12.56 -14.85
CA PRO A 214 2.47 13.79 -14.86
C PRO A 214 3.58 13.75 -15.93
N PRO A 215 3.77 14.83 -16.72
CA PRO A 215 4.83 14.90 -17.75
C PRO A 215 6.24 14.68 -17.23
N GLU A 216 6.48 14.87 -15.93
CA GLU A 216 7.76 14.63 -15.27
C GLU A 216 8.10 13.14 -15.22
N LEU A 217 7.09 12.26 -15.08
CA LEU A 217 7.32 10.82 -15.06
C LEU A 217 7.53 10.23 -16.45
N THR A 218 6.91 10.82 -17.49
CA THR A 218 7.07 10.35 -18.88
C THR A 218 8.47 10.60 -19.44
N LYS A 219 9.26 11.46 -18.78
CA LYS A 219 10.65 11.76 -19.15
C LYS A 219 11.66 10.79 -18.54
N LEU A 220 11.23 9.87 -17.69
CA LEU A 220 12.10 8.93 -17.00
C LEU A 220 12.04 7.58 -17.70
N GLU A 221 13.17 7.17 -18.30
CA GLU A 221 13.27 5.92 -19.07
C GLU A 221 13.02 4.67 -18.22
N ASN A 222 13.22 4.75 -16.91
CA ASN A 222 13.04 3.66 -15.97
C ASN A 222 11.67 3.66 -15.27
N VAL A 223 10.73 4.50 -15.72
CA VAL A 223 9.36 4.56 -15.19
C VAL A 223 8.35 4.24 -16.28
N GLU A 224 7.55 3.21 -16.05
CA GLU A 224 6.47 2.79 -16.94
C GLU A 224 5.13 2.85 -16.21
N ASN A 225 4.04 2.99 -16.97
CA ASN A 225 2.69 2.80 -16.45
C ASN A 225 2.08 1.52 -17.02
N ILE A 226 1.30 0.81 -16.22
CA ILE A 226 0.51 -0.35 -16.66
C ILE A 226 -0.92 -0.22 -16.15
N HIS A 227 -1.89 -0.65 -16.97
CA HIS A 227 -3.27 -0.77 -16.51
C HIS A 227 -3.40 -1.88 -15.48
N ILE A 228 -4.27 -1.66 -14.50
CA ILE A 228 -4.52 -2.60 -13.40
C ILE A 228 -5.00 -3.95 -13.90
N ARG A 229 -5.74 -3.99 -15.01
CA ARG A 229 -6.15 -5.22 -15.69
C ARG A 229 -4.93 -6.04 -16.14
N ASP A 230 -3.98 -5.39 -16.80
CA ASP A 230 -2.82 -6.07 -17.36
C ASP A 230 -1.83 -6.48 -16.26
N PHE A 231 -1.73 -5.68 -15.19
CA PHE A 231 -1.04 -6.05 -13.96
C PHE A 231 -1.64 -7.33 -13.35
N LYS A 232 -2.96 -7.37 -13.16
CA LYS A 232 -3.67 -8.54 -12.63
C LYS A 232 -3.44 -9.78 -13.47
N ASN A 233 -3.52 -9.65 -14.79
CA ASN A 233 -3.23 -10.73 -15.73
C ASN A 233 -1.79 -11.25 -15.60
N SER A 234 -0.82 -10.34 -15.44
CA SER A 234 0.61 -10.68 -15.30
C SER A 234 0.89 -11.51 -14.04
N PHE A 235 0.15 -11.26 -12.95
CA PHE A 235 0.29 -11.97 -11.67
C PHE A 235 -0.75 -13.07 -11.46
N LYS A 236 -1.72 -13.23 -12.37
CA LYS A 236 -2.86 -14.17 -12.25
C LYS A 236 -3.67 -13.96 -10.97
N ILE A 237 -4.02 -12.69 -10.66
CA ILE A 237 -4.77 -12.27 -9.45
C ILE A 237 -6.04 -11.48 -9.73
#